data_AF-A0A135RRT6-F1
#
_entry.id   AF-A0A135RRT6-F1
#
_cell.length_a   1.000
_cell.length_b   1.000
_cell.length_c   1.000
_cell.angle_alpha   90.00
_cell.angle_beta   90.00
_cell.angle_gamma   90.00
#
_symmetry.space_group_name_H-M   'P 1'
#
loop_
_entity.id
_entity.type
_entity.pdbx_description
1 polymer ?
#
loop_
_entity_poly.entity_id
_entity_poly.type
_entity_poly.pdbx_seq_one_letter_code
_entity_poly.pdbx_strand_id
1 'polypeptide(L)'
;PPPCPPCPFSALCRSALVAGKIITHVRKATSDRKQNPLASPADAIAEANALSETLFSTLEYLQKSPTGERPLPLSLPLPLLAPRCVLLSAAVLLHDFYCCPACPDGRLKSPEETAQQARSVDVLLKISKDIAVLSEELLLLFSRTERDGDDDMNMNGNGLHKHHEGPSGGNDIGNVSPLILDALYGAANTLAWLLREEGTLECEDEMNVIKRCLERLGSRWRLAGEYGRMLEQQDFAMMMQDKGHSTLRII
;
A
#
# COMPACT_ATOMS: atom_id res chain seq x y z
N PRO A 1 18.30 -28.80 10.62
CA PRO A 1 18.19 -28.38 9.19
C PRO A 1 17.90 -26.88 9.17
N PRO A 2 18.59 -26.07 8.33
CA PRO A 2 18.20 -24.67 8.18
C PRO A 2 16.76 -24.59 7.64
N PRO A 3 15.95 -23.62 8.07
CA PRO A 3 14.62 -23.42 7.52
C PRO A 3 14.74 -23.14 6.01
N CYS A 4 14.00 -23.89 5.18
CA CYS A 4 13.96 -23.63 3.74
C CYS A 4 13.44 -22.20 3.50
N PRO A 5 14.03 -21.45 2.55
CA PRO A 5 13.51 -20.14 2.18
C PRO A 5 12.07 -20.27 1.67
N PRO A 6 11.16 -19.37 2.05
CA PRO A 6 9.77 -19.45 1.65
C PRO A 6 9.65 -19.33 0.12
N CYS A 7 8.97 -20.26 -0.52
CA CYS A 7 8.73 -20.16 -1.96
C CYS A 7 7.65 -19.08 -2.24
N PRO A 8 7.76 -18.29 -3.33
CA PRO A 8 6.86 -17.16 -3.59
C PRO A 8 5.37 -17.50 -3.56
N PHE A 9 5.01 -18.66 -4.11
CA PHE A 9 3.62 -19.12 -4.12
C PHE A 9 3.10 -19.43 -2.71
N SER A 10 3.86 -20.16 -1.89
CA SER A 10 3.45 -20.48 -0.51
C SER A 10 3.30 -19.22 0.35
N ALA A 11 4.21 -18.25 0.18
CA ALA A 11 4.16 -16.97 0.85
C ALA A 11 2.90 -16.20 0.45
N LEU A 12 2.57 -16.16 -0.85
CA LEU A 12 1.35 -15.53 -1.37
C LEU A 12 0.09 -16.20 -0.82
N CYS A 13 0.02 -17.53 -0.81
CA CYS A 13 -1.11 -18.25 -0.22
C CYS A 13 -1.27 -17.92 1.27
N ARG A 14 -0.17 -17.87 2.04
CA ARG A 14 -0.21 -17.51 3.45
C ARG A 14 -0.72 -16.07 3.65
N SER A 15 -0.19 -15.11 2.89
CA SER A 15 -0.66 -13.72 2.92
C SER A 15 -2.15 -13.62 2.56
N ALA A 16 -2.60 -14.34 1.54
CA ALA A 16 -3.99 -14.36 1.12
C ALA A 16 -4.93 -14.95 2.19
N LEU A 17 -4.49 -15.97 2.93
CA LEU A 17 -5.26 -16.52 4.05
C LEU A 17 -5.42 -15.51 5.19
N VAL A 18 -4.35 -14.77 5.53
CA VAL A 18 -4.42 -13.69 6.53
C VAL A 18 -5.37 -12.59 6.06
N ALA A 19 -5.23 -12.14 4.81
CA ALA A 19 -6.12 -11.14 4.23
C ALA A 19 -7.59 -11.61 4.20
N GLY A 20 -7.85 -12.88 3.87
CA GLY A 20 -9.19 -13.46 3.88
C GLY A 20 -9.84 -13.46 5.26
N LYS A 21 -9.07 -13.73 6.32
CA LYS A 21 -9.55 -13.62 7.70
C LYS A 21 -9.91 -12.18 8.06
N ILE A 22 -9.08 -11.21 7.69
CA ILE A 22 -9.34 -9.79 7.90
C ILE A 22 -10.61 -9.33 7.17
N ILE A 23 -10.77 -9.67 5.90
CA ILE A 23 -11.98 -9.34 5.13
C ILE A 23 -13.23 -9.95 5.80
N THR A 24 -13.13 -11.19 6.26
CA THR A 24 -14.24 -11.87 6.96
C THR A 24 -14.57 -11.16 8.27
N HIS A 25 -13.55 -10.79 9.05
CA HIS A 25 -13.72 -10.02 10.28
C HIS A 25 -14.40 -8.67 10.03
N VAL A 26 -13.90 -7.86 9.08
CA VAL A 26 -14.48 -6.55 8.76
C VAL A 26 -15.94 -6.67 8.32
N ARG A 27 -16.26 -7.66 7.47
CA ARG A 27 -17.64 -7.91 7.03
C ARG A 27 -18.55 -8.33 8.19
N LYS A 28 -18.06 -9.24 9.03
CA LYS A 28 -18.79 -9.72 10.21
C LYS A 28 -19.03 -8.56 11.18
N ALA A 29 -17.99 -7.83 11.57
CA ALA A 29 -18.08 -6.68 12.47
C ALA A 29 -19.04 -5.60 11.91
N THR A 30 -19.02 -5.35 10.60
CA THR A 30 -19.97 -4.44 9.95
C THR A 30 -21.41 -4.93 10.05
N SER A 31 -21.64 -6.23 9.82
CA SER A 31 -22.96 -6.85 9.91
C SER A 31 -23.49 -6.85 11.34
N ASP A 32 -22.67 -7.29 12.29
CA ASP A 32 -23.00 -7.39 13.71
C ASP A 32 -23.35 -6.01 14.28
N ARG A 33 -22.57 -4.97 13.93
CA ARG A 33 -22.84 -3.59 14.32
C ARG A 33 -24.16 -3.06 13.74
N LYS A 34 -24.55 -3.47 12.53
CA LYS A 34 -25.85 -3.10 11.94
C LYS A 34 -27.02 -3.82 12.62
N GLN A 35 -26.84 -5.08 12.98
CA GLN A 35 -27.89 -5.90 13.59
C GLN A 35 -28.08 -5.60 15.08
N ASN A 36 -26.99 -5.33 15.81
CA ASN A 36 -27.01 -5.02 17.23
C ASN A 36 -26.02 -3.89 17.56
N PRO A 37 -26.39 -2.61 17.35
CA PRO A 37 -25.51 -1.47 17.59
C PRO A 37 -25.05 -1.30 19.04
N LEU A 38 -25.80 -1.88 19.99
CA LEU A 38 -25.55 -1.80 21.43
C LEU A 38 -24.72 -2.97 21.96
N ALA A 39 -24.36 -3.94 21.11
CA ALA A 39 -23.47 -5.03 21.51
C ALA A 39 -22.09 -4.49 21.91
N SER A 40 -21.47 -5.13 22.89
CA SER A 40 -20.09 -4.80 23.27
C SER A 40 -19.15 -5.04 22.09
N PRO A 41 -18.27 -4.08 21.74
CA PRO A 41 -17.30 -4.25 20.67
C PRO A 41 -16.04 -5.04 21.10
N ALA A 42 -15.93 -5.40 22.38
CA ALA A 42 -14.71 -5.96 22.97
C ALA A 42 -14.16 -7.18 22.22
N ASP A 43 -15.02 -8.16 21.91
CA ASP A 43 -14.59 -9.39 21.22
C ASP A 43 -14.10 -9.09 19.79
N ALA A 44 -14.75 -8.15 19.08
CA ALA A 44 -14.33 -7.73 17.75
C ALA A 44 -12.99 -6.98 17.80
N ILE A 45 -12.79 -6.13 18.80
CA ILE A 45 -11.52 -5.41 18.99
C ILE A 45 -10.39 -6.39 19.34
N ALA A 46 -10.65 -7.36 20.21
CA ALA A 46 -9.68 -8.40 20.55
C ALA A 46 -9.30 -9.24 19.31
N GLU A 47 -10.27 -9.63 18.49
CA GLU A 47 -10.02 -10.33 17.23
C GLU A 47 -9.19 -9.47 16.26
N ALA A 48 -9.51 -8.18 16.11
CA ALA A 48 -8.78 -7.25 15.27
C ALA A 48 -7.30 -7.13 15.70
N ASN A 49 -7.03 -7.06 17.00
CA ASN A 49 -5.67 -6.99 17.53
C ASN A 49 -4.88 -8.27 17.22
N ALA A 50 -5.48 -9.45 17.44
CA ALA A 50 -4.84 -10.73 17.11
C ALA A 50 -4.55 -10.89 15.60
N LEU A 51 -5.46 -10.41 14.75
CA LEU A 51 -5.26 -10.37 13.29
C LEU A 51 -4.14 -9.41 12.90
N SER A 52 -4.08 -8.23 13.52
CA SER A 52 -3.02 -7.24 13.32
C SER A 52 -1.63 -7.80 13.70
N GLU A 53 -1.51 -8.44 14.87
CA GLU A 53 -0.28 -9.11 15.31
C GLU A 53 0.17 -10.20 14.32
N THR A 54 -0.77 -11.03 13.88
CA THR A 54 -0.49 -12.10 12.89
C THR A 54 -0.03 -11.51 11.56
N LEU A 55 -0.66 -10.43 11.11
CA LEU A 55 -0.32 -9.73 9.88
C LEU A 55 1.09 -9.17 9.94
N PHE A 56 1.43 -8.41 10.99
CA PHE A 56 2.74 -7.78 11.10
C PHE A 56 3.86 -8.78 11.32
N SER A 57 3.62 -9.83 12.11
CA SER A 57 4.58 -10.94 12.26
C SER A 57 4.88 -11.61 10.92
N THR A 58 3.86 -11.77 10.07
CA THR A 58 4.03 -12.33 8.72
C THR A 58 4.76 -11.37 7.80
N LEU A 59 4.42 -10.07 7.85
CA LEU A 59 5.08 -9.05 7.03
C LEU A 59 6.56 -8.93 7.38
N GLU A 60 6.91 -8.91 8.67
CA GLU A 60 8.29 -8.87 9.15
C GLU A 60 9.07 -10.12 8.69
N TYR A 61 8.44 -11.31 8.75
CA TYR A 61 9.05 -12.53 8.22
C TYR A 61 9.34 -12.46 6.72
N LEU A 62 8.45 -11.85 5.93
CA LEU A 62 8.65 -11.69 4.48
C LEU A 62 9.70 -10.62 4.12
N GLN A 63 9.90 -9.63 5.00
CA GLN A 63 10.94 -8.61 4.83
C GLN A 63 12.35 -9.12 5.18
N LYS A 64 12.45 -10.14 6.05
CA LYS A 64 13.75 -10.76 6.38
C LYS A 64 14.32 -11.47 5.16
N SER A 65 15.40 -10.91 4.60
CA SER A 65 16.15 -11.55 3.51
C SER A 65 16.64 -12.94 3.95
N PRO A 66 16.36 -14.02 3.20
CA PRO A 66 16.80 -15.37 3.53
C PRO A 66 18.32 -15.59 3.37
N THR A 67 19.04 -14.63 2.77
CA THR A 67 20.50 -14.70 2.60
C THR A 67 21.17 -13.64 3.46
N GLY A 68 22.01 -14.08 4.40
CA GLY A 68 22.96 -13.24 5.14
C GLY A 68 24.08 -12.67 4.25
N GLU A 69 23.86 -12.60 2.94
CA GLU A 69 24.76 -11.98 1.99
C GLU A 69 24.35 -10.52 1.85
N ARG A 70 25.30 -9.65 2.19
CA ARG A 70 25.20 -8.20 2.04
C ARG A 70 24.74 -7.90 0.60
N PRO A 71 23.59 -7.25 0.38
CA PRO A 71 23.19 -6.88 -0.97
C PRO A 71 24.32 -6.08 -1.61
N LEU A 72 24.81 -6.54 -2.76
CA LEU A 72 25.59 -5.66 -3.62
C LEU A 72 24.72 -4.41 -3.88
N PRO A 73 25.28 -3.18 -3.86
CA PRO A 73 24.51 -1.93 -3.99
C PRO A 73 23.71 -1.79 -5.31
N LEU A 74 23.79 -2.80 -6.19
CA LEU A 74 23.30 -2.79 -7.56
C LEU A 74 22.18 -3.80 -7.83
N SER A 75 21.82 -4.70 -6.91
CA SER A 75 20.65 -5.58 -7.08
C SER A 75 19.61 -5.29 -6.00
N LEU A 76 18.48 -4.67 -6.37
CA LEU A 76 17.33 -4.52 -5.49
C LEU A 76 16.22 -5.49 -5.93
N PRO A 77 16.36 -6.82 -5.78
CA PRO A 77 15.22 -7.70 -5.93
C PRO A 77 14.31 -7.42 -4.75
N LEU A 78 13.14 -6.80 -4.97
CA LEU A 78 12.10 -6.66 -3.96
C LEU A 78 11.55 -8.07 -3.67
N PRO A 79 12.08 -8.80 -2.67
CA PRO A 79 11.79 -10.21 -2.55
C PRO A 79 10.35 -10.33 -2.06
N LEU A 80 9.63 -11.28 -2.64
CA LEU A 80 8.27 -11.59 -2.18
C LEU A 80 7.36 -10.34 -2.19
N LEU A 81 7.49 -9.48 -3.22
CA LEU A 81 6.71 -8.25 -3.32
C LEU A 81 5.20 -8.52 -3.28
N ALA A 82 4.72 -9.46 -4.09
CA ALA A 82 3.29 -9.79 -4.15
C ALA A 82 2.67 -10.18 -2.79
N PRO A 83 3.23 -11.13 -2.01
CA PRO A 83 2.71 -11.44 -0.68
C PRO A 83 2.80 -10.28 0.30
N ARG A 84 3.82 -9.41 0.21
CA ARG A 84 3.91 -8.19 1.02
C ARG A 84 2.75 -7.23 0.68
N CYS A 85 2.49 -7.01 -0.61
CA CYS A 85 1.42 -6.13 -1.07
C CYS A 85 0.05 -6.58 -0.57
N VAL A 86 -0.24 -7.89 -0.62
CA VAL A 86 -1.50 -8.45 -0.09
C VAL A 86 -1.66 -8.16 1.41
N LEU A 87 -0.59 -8.28 2.20
CA LEU A 87 -0.64 -7.96 3.62
C LEU A 87 -0.78 -6.46 3.87
N LEU A 88 -0.06 -5.61 3.11
CA LEU A 88 -0.17 -4.16 3.22
C LEU A 88 -1.60 -3.68 2.91
N SER A 89 -2.21 -4.17 1.83
CA SER A 89 -3.62 -3.95 1.53
C SER A 89 -4.56 -4.40 2.65
N ALA A 90 -4.33 -5.60 3.19
CA ALA A 90 -5.15 -6.11 4.29
C ALA A 90 -4.99 -5.27 5.57
N ALA A 91 -3.79 -4.73 5.82
CA ALA A 91 -3.52 -3.88 6.97
C ALA A 91 -4.24 -2.54 6.85
N VAL A 92 -4.18 -1.91 5.67
CA VAL A 92 -4.93 -0.68 5.38
C VAL A 92 -6.43 -0.94 5.59
N LEU A 93 -6.98 -2.01 5.02
CA LEU A 93 -8.39 -2.36 5.18
C LEU A 93 -8.79 -2.55 6.65
N LEU A 94 -8.00 -3.29 7.43
CA LEU A 94 -8.30 -3.57 8.83
C LEU A 94 -8.31 -2.29 9.66
N HIS A 95 -7.28 -1.47 9.51
CA HIS A 95 -7.11 -0.30 10.37
C HIS A 95 -7.98 0.88 9.93
N ASP A 96 -8.24 1.05 8.62
CA ASP A 96 -9.20 2.03 8.11
C ASP A 96 -10.60 1.81 8.68
N PHE A 97 -11.04 0.55 8.79
CA PHE A 97 -12.31 0.20 9.42
C PHE A 97 -12.44 0.71 10.87
N TYR A 98 -11.34 0.73 11.63
CA TYR A 98 -11.32 1.20 13.02
C TYR A 98 -10.94 2.67 13.19
N CYS A 99 -10.46 3.35 12.14
CA CYS A 99 -10.05 4.76 12.18
C CYS A 99 -11.21 5.75 12.13
N CYS A 100 -12.39 5.36 11.65
CA CYS A 100 -13.50 6.27 11.44
C CYS A 100 -13.88 7.05 12.72
N PRO A 101 -13.83 8.40 12.73
CA PRO A 101 -14.05 9.20 13.95
C PRO A 101 -15.51 9.24 14.39
N ALA A 102 -16.46 9.12 13.47
CA ALA A 102 -17.89 9.18 13.77
C ALA A 102 -18.48 7.77 13.90
N CYS A 103 -19.26 7.54 14.96
CA CYS A 103 -20.18 6.41 14.97
C CYS A 103 -21.41 6.77 14.12
N PRO A 104 -21.76 5.97 13.09
CA PRO A 104 -22.90 6.29 12.21
C PRO A 104 -24.24 6.41 12.93
N ASP A 105 -24.34 5.80 14.12
CA ASP A 105 -25.50 5.80 15.01
C ASP A 105 -25.53 7.03 15.96
N GLY A 106 -24.54 7.93 15.87
CA GLY A 106 -24.42 9.10 16.75
C GLY A 106 -24.03 8.77 18.19
N ARG A 107 -23.69 7.51 18.50
CA ARG A 107 -23.34 7.12 19.88
C ARG A 107 -21.93 7.55 20.25
N LEU A 108 -21.74 7.86 21.53
CA LEU A 108 -20.42 8.05 22.09
C LEU A 108 -19.63 6.74 22.04
N LYS A 109 -18.37 6.84 21.63
CA LYS A 109 -17.45 5.70 21.64
C LYS A 109 -17.15 5.28 23.06
N SER A 110 -17.05 3.96 23.27
CA SER A 110 -16.49 3.45 24.51
C SER A 110 -15.00 3.84 24.62
N PRO A 111 -14.42 3.82 25.84
CA PRO A 111 -12.98 4.01 26.00
C PRO A 111 -12.15 3.01 25.19
N GLU A 112 -12.64 1.77 25.06
CA GLU A 112 -11.98 0.70 24.30
C GLU A 112 -11.99 0.98 22.80
N GLU A 113 -13.11 1.44 22.25
CA GLU A 113 -13.22 1.85 20.85
C GLU A 113 -12.35 3.06 20.53
N THR A 114 -12.28 4.01 21.46
CA THR A 114 -11.44 5.20 21.34
C THR A 114 -9.96 4.80 21.33
N ALA A 115 -9.56 3.89 22.21
CA ALA A 115 -8.21 3.35 22.23
C ALA A 115 -7.89 2.56 20.96
N GLN A 116 -8.84 1.77 20.44
CA GLN A 116 -8.66 1.04 19.19
C GLN A 116 -8.53 1.98 17.98
N GLN A 117 -9.32 3.05 17.95
CA GLN A 117 -9.21 4.08 16.92
C GLN A 117 -7.83 4.73 16.93
N ALA A 118 -7.36 5.18 18.10
CA ALA A 118 -6.03 5.80 18.22
C ALA A 118 -4.93 4.86 17.72
N ARG A 119 -4.93 3.60 18.18
CA ARG A 119 -4.00 2.57 17.69
C ARG A 119 -4.06 2.38 16.19
N SER A 120 -5.26 2.39 15.61
CA SER A 120 -5.43 2.14 14.18
C SER A 120 -4.95 3.32 13.35
N VAL A 121 -5.12 4.56 13.84
CA VAL A 121 -4.56 5.76 13.20
C VAL A 121 -3.03 5.71 13.20
N ASP A 122 -2.40 5.41 14.34
CA ASP A 122 -0.93 5.30 14.44
C ASP A 122 -0.38 4.24 13.48
N VAL A 123 -1.07 3.10 13.41
CA VAL A 123 -0.68 1.99 12.54
C VAL A 123 -0.88 2.33 11.06
N LEU A 124 -1.99 2.96 10.67
CA LEU A 124 -2.21 3.42 9.31
C LEU A 124 -1.15 4.43 8.86
N LEU A 125 -0.80 5.39 9.73
CA LEU A 125 0.25 6.35 9.45
C LEU A 125 1.56 5.61 9.17
N LYS A 126 1.98 4.74 10.08
CA LYS A 126 3.22 3.96 9.91
C LYS A 126 3.21 3.17 8.59
N ILE A 127 2.14 2.43 8.29
CA ILE A 127 2.08 1.61 7.08
C ILE A 127 2.06 2.47 5.82
N SER A 128 1.40 3.62 5.85
CA SER A 128 1.35 4.52 4.69
C SER A 128 2.75 5.06 4.36
N LYS A 129 3.55 5.38 5.39
CA LYS A 129 4.97 5.72 5.22
C LYS A 129 5.79 4.55 4.68
N ASP A 130 5.61 3.36 5.23
CA ASP A 130 6.28 2.14 4.74
C ASP A 130 5.94 1.86 3.25
N ILE A 131 4.71 2.16 2.82
CA ILE A 131 4.26 2.05 1.42
C ILE A 131 4.86 3.16 0.55
N ALA A 132 5.01 4.38 1.06
CA ALA A 132 5.71 5.45 0.36
C ALA A 132 7.18 5.07 0.09
N VAL A 133 7.89 4.53 1.09
CA VAL A 133 9.25 4.00 0.92
C VAL A 133 9.29 2.89 -0.13
N LEU A 134 8.36 1.93 -0.07
CA LEU A 134 8.26 0.88 -1.10
C LEU A 134 8.01 1.46 -2.50
N SER A 135 7.26 2.56 -2.59
CA SER A 135 7.00 3.26 -3.85
C SER A 135 8.27 3.91 -4.41
N GLU A 136 9.13 4.48 -3.57
CA GLU A 136 10.45 4.96 -3.98
C GLU A 136 11.32 3.83 -4.51
N GLU A 137 11.36 2.68 -3.81
CA GLU A 137 12.11 1.50 -4.24
C GLU A 137 11.65 1.02 -5.62
N LEU A 138 10.34 1.04 -5.88
CA LEU A 138 9.76 0.68 -7.18
C LEU A 138 10.11 1.70 -8.28
N LEU A 139 10.03 2.99 -7.97
CA LEU A 139 10.44 4.04 -8.91
C LEU A 139 11.91 3.90 -9.29
N LEU A 140 12.79 3.64 -8.32
CA LEU A 140 14.20 3.39 -8.57
C LEU A 140 14.42 2.14 -9.43
N LEU A 141 13.63 1.08 -9.23
CA LEU A 141 13.65 -0.11 -10.08
C LEU A 141 13.28 0.26 -11.53
N PHE A 142 12.19 1.02 -11.74
CA PHE A 142 11.76 1.43 -13.08
C PHE A 142 12.78 2.30 -13.80
N SER A 143 13.48 3.21 -13.10
CA SER A 143 14.51 4.07 -13.69
C SER A 143 15.82 3.37 -14.03
N ARG A 144 16.05 2.14 -13.56
CA ARG A 144 17.19 1.32 -13.97
C ARG A 144 16.92 0.65 -15.31
N THR A 145 15.73 0.07 -15.47
CA THR A 145 15.31 -0.61 -16.70
C THR A 145 15.31 0.31 -17.92
N GLU A 146 15.00 1.60 -17.77
CA GLU A 146 15.03 2.56 -18.89
C GLU A 146 16.44 2.83 -19.40
N ARG A 147 17.47 2.77 -18.55
CA ARG A 147 18.86 3.05 -18.95
C ARG A 147 19.50 1.89 -19.69
N ASP A 148 19.16 0.65 -19.32
CA ASP A 148 19.71 -0.54 -19.99
C ASP A 148 19.12 -0.77 -21.40
N GLY A 149 18.01 -0.09 -21.75
CA GLY A 149 17.33 -0.25 -23.04
C GLY A 149 17.84 0.65 -24.18
N ASP A 150 18.52 1.76 -23.87
CA ASP A 150 18.94 2.77 -24.86
C ASP A 150 20.38 2.56 -25.38
N ASP A 151 21.20 1.77 -24.69
CA ASP A 151 22.60 1.54 -25.06
C ASP A 151 22.78 0.57 -26.25
N ASP A 152 21.73 -0.13 -26.69
CA ASP A 152 21.79 -1.14 -27.77
C ASP A 152 21.52 -0.59 -29.18
N MET A 153 21.21 0.71 -29.35
CA MET A 153 20.84 1.28 -30.65
C MET A 153 21.96 2.03 -31.40
N ASN A 154 23.22 1.88 -31.00
CA ASN A 154 24.33 2.50 -31.72
C ASN A 154 25.53 1.55 -31.98
N MET A 155 25.33 0.52 -32.81
CA MET A 155 26.41 -0.05 -33.62
C MET A 155 25.94 -0.44 -35.02
N ASN A 156 26.54 0.24 -35.98
CA ASN A 156 26.34 0.11 -37.42
C ASN A 156 27.12 -1.10 -37.98
N GLY A 157 26.50 -1.93 -38.83
CA GLY A 157 27.18 -2.62 -39.94
C GLY A 157 27.66 -4.07 -39.75
N ASN A 158 27.07 -4.95 -40.58
CA ASN A 158 27.56 -6.26 -41.06
C ASN A 158 27.76 -7.43 -40.07
N GLY A 159 26.89 -8.44 -40.16
CA GLY A 159 27.23 -9.79 -39.66
C GLY A 159 26.06 -10.76 -39.49
N LEU A 160 25.78 -11.51 -40.55
CA LEU A 160 25.34 -12.92 -40.59
C LEU A 160 24.66 -13.56 -39.35
N HIS A 161 23.40 -13.96 -39.54
CA HIS A 161 22.58 -14.90 -38.76
C HIS A 161 23.22 -15.61 -37.54
N LYS A 162 22.69 -15.28 -36.34
CA LYS A 162 22.46 -16.26 -35.27
C LYS A 162 21.06 -16.10 -34.72
N HIS A 163 20.24 -17.13 -34.90
CA HIS A 163 19.05 -17.36 -34.09
C HIS A 163 19.50 -17.62 -32.65
N HIS A 164 19.38 -16.62 -31.79
CA HIS A 164 19.36 -16.80 -30.35
C HIS A 164 17.96 -16.44 -29.87
N GLU A 165 17.18 -17.46 -29.51
CA GLU A 165 16.01 -17.27 -28.68
C GLU A 165 16.47 -16.85 -27.28
N GLY A 166 16.04 -15.66 -26.84
CA GLY A 166 16.01 -15.23 -25.43
C GLY A 166 16.80 -13.96 -25.08
N PRO A 167 16.33 -13.18 -24.09
CA PRO A 167 14.98 -12.64 -23.91
C PRO A 167 14.92 -11.19 -24.43
N SER A 168 13.86 -10.83 -25.15
CA SER A 168 13.53 -9.41 -25.39
C SER A 168 13.62 -8.64 -24.08
N GLY A 169 14.36 -7.52 -24.07
CA GLY A 169 14.50 -6.59 -22.94
C GLY A 169 13.18 -6.37 -22.23
N GLY A 170 12.98 -7.15 -21.17
CA GLY A 170 11.70 -7.34 -20.53
C GLY A 170 11.51 -6.20 -19.56
N ASN A 171 10.75 -5.19 -19.99
CA ASN A 171 10.23 -4.09 -19.16
C ASN A 171 9.90 -4.60 -17.74
N ASP A 172 10.76 -4.37 -16.74
CA ASP A 172 10.63 -4.92 -15.36
C ASP A 172 9.36 -4.46 -14.64
N ILE A 173 8.70 -3.42 -15.17
CA ILE A 173 7.33 -3.09 -14.81
C ILE A 173 6.39 -4.30 -14.99
N GLY A 174 6.75 -5.22 -15.89
CA GLY A 174 6.22 -6.55 -16.17
C GLY A 174 6.26 -7.52 -14.99
N ASN A 175 7.19 -7.31 -14.06
CA ASN A 175 7.36 -8.14 -12.86
C ASN A 175 6.56 -7.61 -11.67
N VAL A 176 6.03 -6.38 -11.73
CA VAL A 176 5.20 -5.79 -10.66
C VAL A 176 3.76 -6.26 -10.78
N SER A 177 3.30 -6.99 -9.76
CA SER A 177 1.92 -7.48 -9.66
C SER A 177 0.93 -6.32 -9.43
N PRO A 178 -0.31 -6.38 -9.98
CA PRO A 178 -1.34 -5.37 -9.73
C PRO A 178 -1.86 -5.38 -8.28
N LEU A 179 -1.48 -6.40 -7.49
CA LEU A 179 -1.85 -6.51 -6.07
C LEU A 179 -1.33 -5.36 -5.20
N ILE A 180 -0.36 -4.58 -5.68
CA ILE A 180 0.17 -3.41 -4.98
C ILE A 180 -0.75 -2.19 -5.05
N LEU A 181 -1.60 -2.10 -6.07
CA LEU A 181 -2.33 -0.87 -6.39
C LEU A 181 -3.29 -0.45 -5.29
N ASP A 182 -3.92 -1.42 -4.63
CA ASP A 182 -4.85 -1.17 -3.54
C ASP A 182 -4.13 -0.60 -2.30
N ALA A 183 -2.96 -1.15 -1.95
CA ALA A 183 -2.12 -0.61 -0.88
C ALA A 183 -1.62 0.81 -1.19
N LEU A 184 -1.16 1.08 -2.43
CA LEU A 184 -0.75 2.41 -2.85
C LEU A 184 -1.88 3.43 -2.72
N TYR A 185 -3.05 3.10 -3.29
CA TYR A 185 -4.20 3.99 -3.25
C TYR A 185 -4.67 4.22 -1.81
N GLY A 186 -4.77 3.17 -1.00
CA GLY A 186 -5.15 3.29 0.41
C GLY A 186 -4.20 4.14 1.25
N ALA A 187 -2.88 3.97 1.06
CA ALA A 187 -1.86 4.80 1.71
C ALA A 187 -1.94 6.25 1.28
N ALA A 188 -2.09 6.53 -0.03
CA ALA A 188 -2.21 7.89 -0.54
C ALA A 188 -3.46 8.59 0.01
N ASN A 189 -4.61 7.90 0.11
CA ASN A 189 -5.81 8.47 0.74
C ASN A 189 -5.58 8.79 2.22
N THR A 190 -4.85 7.92 2.94
CA THR A 190 -4.52 8.13 4.35
C THR A 190 -3.62 9.36 4.53
N LEU A 191 -2.58 9.49 3.69
CA LEU A 191 -1.67 10.64 3.73
C LEU A 191 -2.38 11.94 3.31
N ALA A 192 -3.27 11.90 2.32
CA ALA A 192 -4.11 13.04 1.95
C ALA A 192 -5.04 13.47 3.12
N TRP A 193 -5.62 12.49 3.82
CA TRP A 193 -6.42 12.74 5.02
C TRP A 193 -5.58 13.41 6.11
N LEU A 194 -4.38 12.90 6.42
CA LEU A 194 -3.49 13.48 7.43
C LEU A 194 -2.96 14.85 7.06
N LEU A 195 -2.59 15.06 5.80
CA LEU A 195 -2.16 16.36 5.31
C LEU A 195 -3.24 17.43 5.55
N ARG A 196 -4.52 17.05 5.41
CA ARG A 196 -5.65 17.95 5.69
C ARG A 196 -5.82 18.25 7.18
N GLU A 197 -5.65 17.25 8.05
CA GLU A 197 -5.86 17.43 9.50
C GLU A 197 -4.68 18.14 10.17
N GLU A 198 -3.44 17.85 9.76
CA GLU A 198 -2.22 18.30 10.44
C GLU A 198 -1.38 19.31 9.62
N GLY A 199 -1.53 19.38 8.30
CA GLY A 199 -0.79 20.30 7.44
C GLY A 199 0.72 20.00 7.31
N THR A 200 1.14 18.76 7.54
CA THR A 200 2.56 18.37 7.55
C THR A 200 3.11 18.15 6.13
N LEU A 201 4.16 18.89 5.76
CA LEU A 201 4.82 18.78 4.44
C LEU A 201 5.38 17.37 4.15
N GLU A 202 5.76 16.63 5.20
CA GLU A 202 6.23 15.24 5.06
C GLU A 202 5.15 14.33 4.44
N CYS A 203 3.88 14.48 4.84
CA CYS A 203 2.79 13.70 4.26
C CYS A 203 2.55 14.04 2.79
N GLU A 204 2.77 15.30 2.41
CA GLU A 204 2.67 15.75 1.02
C GLU A 204 3.75 15.10 0.15
N ASP A 205 5.01 15.11 0.61
CA ASP A 205 6.13 14.49 -0.10
C ASP A 205 5.91 12.97 -0.27
N GLU A 206 5.54 12.28 0.81
CA GLU A 206 5.24 10.84 0.80
C GLU A 206 4.06 10.51 -0.15
N MET A 207 3.00 11.33 -0.15
CA MET A 207 1.88 11.17 -1.07
C MET A 207 2.30 11.38 -2.53
N ASN A 208 3.13 12.40 -2.81
CA ASN A 208 3.61 12.70 -4.16
C ASN A 208 4.50 11.59 -4.72
N VAL A 209 5.27 10.91 -3.88
CA VAL A 209 5.99 9.68 -4.26
C VAL A 209 5.01 8.60 -4.72
N ILE A 210 3.94 8.34 -3.96
CA ILE A 210 2.96 7.32 -4.33
C ILE A 210 2.23 7.67 -5.63
N LYS A 211 1.86 8.95 -5.83
CA LYS A 211 1.24 9.43 -7.08
C LYS A 211 2.12 9.17 -8.30
N ARG A 212 3.41 9.53 -8.22
CA ARG A 212 4.38 9.23 -9.29
C ARG A 212 4.51 7.74 -9.56
N CYS A 213 4.50 6.91 -8.52
CA CYS A 213 4.52 5.45 -8.68
C CYS A 213 3.26 4.93 -9.39
N LEU A 214 2.08 5.42 -9.03
CA LEU A 214 0.81 5.07 -9.68
C LEU A 214 0.79 5.51 -11.15
N GLU A 215 1.27 6.72 -11.45
CA GLU A 215 1.42 7.24 -12.83
C GLU A 215 2.29 6.29 -13.66
N ARG A 216 3.45 5.91 -13.13
CA ARG A 216 4.37 5.00 -13.82
C ARG A 216 3.73 3.63 -14.08
N LEU A 217 3.06 3.07 -13.07
CA LEU A 217 2.31 1.81 -13.17
C LEU A 217 1.11 1.92 -14.12
N GLY A 218 0.57 3.11 -14.34
CA GLY A 218 -0.58 3.40 -15.22
C GLY A 218 -0.35 3.01 -16.68
N SER A 219 0.91 3.01 -17.13
CA SER A 219 1.31 2.52 -18.46
C SER A 219 0.97 1.04 -18.69
N ARG A 220 0.92 0.25 -17.61
CA ARG A 220 0.62 -1.19 -17.64
C ARG A 220 -0.76 -1.50 -17.09
N TRP A 221 -1.08 -0.93 -15.95
CA TRP A 221 -2.31 -1.22 -15.22
C TRP A 221 -3.23 -0.01 -15.31
N ARG A 222 -4.27 -0.10 -16.14
CA ARG A 222 -5.27 0.98 -16.28
C ARG A 222 -5.79 1.47 -14.93
N LEU A 223 -6.02 0.54 -13.99
CA LEU A 223 -6.50 0.85 -12.63
C LEU A 223 -5.56 1.80 -11.87
N ALA A 224 -4.24 1.69 -12.06
CA ALA A 224 -3.29 2.61 -11.43
C ALA A 224 -3.47 4.05 -11.92
N GLY A 225 -3.73 4.23 -13.22
CA GLY A 225 -4.06 5.52 -13.80
C GLY A 225 -5.42 6.06 -13.34
N GLU A 226 -6.42 5.20 -13.13
CA GLU A 226 -7.69 5.62 -12.50
C GLU A 226 -7.47 6.11 -11.06
N TYR A 227 -6.71 5.35 -10.26
CA TYR A 227 -6.37 5.73 -8.87
C TYR A 227 -5.60 7.05 -8.79
N GLY A 228 -4.63 7.28 -9.68
CA GLY A 228 -3.94 8.57 -9.78
C GLY A 228 -4.91 9.74 -10.01
N ARG A 229 -5.81 9.61 -10.99
CA ARG A 229 -6.82 10.64 -11.28
C ARG A 229 -7.79 10.88 -10.12
N MET A 230 -8.18 9.83 -9.40
CA MET A 230 -9.05 9.98 -8.23
C MET A 230 -8.38 10.80 -7.13
N LEU A 231 -7.08 10.61 -6.89
CA LEU A 231 -6.31 11.38 -5.93
C LEU A 231 -6.17 12.86 -6.36
N GLU A 232 -5.91 13.14 -7.65
CA GLU A 232 -5.87 14.51 -8.18
C GLU A 232 -7.21 15.24 -8.04
N GLN A 233 -8.33 14.53 -8.28
CA GLN A 233 -9.66 15.09 -8.10
C GLN A 233 -9.95 15.44 -6.64
N GLN A 234 -9.46 14.62 -5.70
CA GLN A 234 -9.54 14.92 -4.27
C GLN A 234 -8.73 16.18 -3.94
N ASP A 235 -7.48 16.30 -4.42
CA ASP A 235 -6.67 17.51 -4.23
C ASP A 235 -7.38 18.76 -4.73
N PHE A 236 -7.95 18.70 -5.94
CA PHE A 236 -8.66 19.82 -6.54
C PHE A 236 -9.91 20.19 -5.74
N ALA A 237 -10.70 19.21 -5.31
CA ALA A 237 -11.87 19.43 -4.47
C ALA A 237 -11.48 20.12 -3.15
N MET A 238 -10.36 19.72 -2.54
CA MET A 238 -9.82 20.34 -1.33
C MET A 238 -9.41 21.80 -1.57
N MET A 239 -8.62 22.09 -2.61
CA MET A 239 -8.21 23.47 -2.94
C MET A 239 -9.40 24.41 -3.17
N MET A 240 -10.52 23.89 -3.68
CA MET A 240 -11.74 24.66 -3.90
C MET A 240 -12.52 24.91 -2.59
N GLN A 241 -12.49 23.98 -1.63
CA GLN A 241 -13.10 24.18 -0.31
C GLN A 241 -12.37 25.27 0.49
N ASP A 242 -11.04 25.30 0.49
CA ASP A 242 -10.27 26.32 1.22
C ASP A 242 -10.49 27.73 0.66
N LYS A 243 -10.62 27.85 -0.66
CA LYS A 243 -10.91 29.12 -1.34
C LYS A 243 -12.35 29.59 -1.13
N GLY A 244 -13.30 28.65 -0.92
CA GLY A 244 -14.71 28.94 -0.65
C GLY A 244 -15.01 29.45 0.75
N HIS A 245 -14.17 29.14 1.76
CA HIS A 245 -14.36 29.59 3.15
C HIS A 245 -13.67 30.93 3.47
N SER A 246 -12.78 31.43 2.59
CA SER A 246 -12.12 32.74 2.79
C SER A 246 -13.03 33.96 2.59
N THR A 247 -14.29 33.79 2.16
CA THR A 247 -15.25 34.89 1.95
C THR A 247 -16.22 35.12 3.12
N LEU A 248 -16.13 34.37 4.23
CA LEU A 248 -16.95 34.58 5.43
C LEU A 248 -16.10 34.85 6.68
N ARG A 249 -15.16 35.80 6.60
CA ARG A 249 -14.79 36.57 7.80
C ARG A 249 -15.81 37.68 7.96
N ILE A 250 -16.82 37.39 8.79
CA ILE A 250 -17.79 38.35 9.30
C ILE A 250 -17.01 39.55 9.87
N ILE A 251 -17.24 40.73 9.30
CA ILE A 251 -16.90 42.04 9.87
C ILE A 251 -17.95 42.37 10.94
#